data_AF-A0A9Q1DN68-F1
#
_entry.id   AF-A0A9Q1DN68-F1
#
_cell.length_a   1.000
_cell.length_b   1.000
_cell.length_c   1.000
_cell.angle_alpha   90.00
_cell.angle_beta   90.00
_cell.angle_gamma   90.00
#
_symmetry.space_group_name_H-M   'P 1'
#
loop_
_entity.id
_entity.type
_entity.pdbx_description
1 polymer ?
#
loop_
_entity_poly.entity_id
_entity_poly.type
_entity_poly.pdbx_seq_one_letter_code
_entity_poly.pdbx_strand_id
1 'polypeptide(L)'
;MYHGTSKEAAKRIRCDGFIPSNDGMLGRGVYVSRNIQKASRYPLNVAEGDRRVLVLEVNVGRVKRIDRQRHPLQKTWHAAGYDTAWVPPNCNMVRRNQEEDCVWDPSRIKVIKCKGRRMYWAEDDMMGPRPPCLESYSEPANNSTYVMYHGTSKEDAESIKRNGFTPSEDGMLGPGVYVSRDIQKASHYPRNVAEGHRRVLVLIVNVGKVKKIDHQGHPLQKTWHAKGYDTAWVPPNCGMVPSGLEEDCVWDPCRIKVTSSHSKPVNNSSYRMYHGTTKEAAESIKRNGFSPSEDGMLGPGV
;
A
#
# COMPACT_ATOMS: atom_id res chain seq x y z
N MET A 1 13.69 8.45 -2.16
CA MET A 1 13.33 9.87 -2.38
C MET A 1 11.83 10.00 -2.61
N TYR A 2 11.30 11.22 -2.76
CA TYR A 2 9.87 11.51 -2.81
C TYR A 2 9.56 12.48 -3.95
N HIS A 3 8.45 12.27 -4.66
CA HIS A 3 7.96 13.17 -5.71
C HIS A 3 6.49 13.51 -5.50
N GLY A 4 6.19 14.80 -5.33
CA GLY A 4 4.82 15.32 -5.23
C GLY A 4 4.18 15.44 -6.60
N THR A 5 2.97 14.92 -6.76
CA THR A 5 2.25 14.87 -8.04
C THR A 5 0.72 14.86 -7.83
N SER A 6 -0.08 14.93 -8.90
CA SER A 6 -1.54 14.77 -8.81
C SER A 6 -1.94 13.28 -8.79
N LYS A 7 -3.17 12.97 -8.41
CA LYS A 7 -3.73 11.61 -8.45
C LYS A 7 -3.68 11.01 -9.86
N GLU A 8 -4.01 11.81 -10.87
CA GLU A 8 -4.02 11.45 -12.30
C GLU A 8 -2.59 11.23 -12.80
N ALA A 9 -1.69 12.15 -12.49
CA ALA A 9 -0.29 12.04 -12.86
C ALA A 9 0.40 10.86 -12.15
N ALA A 10 0.07 10.57 -10.88
CA ALA A 10 0.55 9.38 -10.18
C ALA A 10 0.12 8.07 -10.86
N LYS A 11 -1.08 8.01 -11.44
CA LYS A 11 -1.53 6.86 -12.23
C LYS A 11 -0.70 6.73 -13.51
N ARG A 12 -0.55 7.81 -14.28
CA ARG A 12 0.26 7.82 -15.51
C ARG A 12 1.71 7.43 -15.26
N ILE A 13 2.36 8.03 -14.27
CA ILE A 13 3.77 7.73 -13.94
C ILE A 13 3.99 6.25 -13.59
N ARG A 14 2.98 5.59 -13.00
CA ARG A 14 3.08 4.16 -12.68
C ARG A 14 2.91 3.25 -13.88
N CYS A 15 2.17 3.68 -14.90
CA CYS A 15 1.99 2.92 -16.14
C CYS A 15 3.13 3.19 -17.12
N ASP A 16 3.49 4.46 -17.30
CA ASP A 16 4.28 4.93 -18.44
C ASP A 16 5.69 5.41 -18.01
N GLY A 17 5.97 5.43 -16.71
CA GLY A 17 7.19 6.01 -16.16
C GLY A 17 7.16 7.54 -16.06
N PHE A 18 8.26 8.13 -15.59
CA PHE A 18 8.38 9.58 -15.49
C PHE A 18 8.66 10.22 -16.85
N ILE A 19 7.94 11.29 -17.15
CA ILE A 19 8.29 12.23 -18.23
C ILE A 19 9.10 13.37 -17.58
N PRO A 20 10.37 13.58 -17.96
CA PRO A 20 11.17 14.70 -17.46
C PRO A 20 10.50 16.05 -17.74
N SER A 21 10.56 16.95 -16.77
CA SER A 21 10.23 18.35 -17.02
C SER A 21 11.22 18.92 -18.04
N ASN A 22 10.74 19.72 -19.01
CA ASN A 22 11.61 20.36 -20.00
C ASN A 22 12.38 21.57 -19.44
N ASP A 23 11.96 22.09 -18.28
CA ASP A 23 12.60 23.22 -17.62
C ASP A 23 12.52 23.10 -16.08
N GLY A 24 13.20 24.01 -15.40
CA GLY A 24 13.22 24.14 -13.95
C GLY A 24 14.53 24.79 -13.48
N MET A 25 14.68 24.92 -12.16
CA MET A 25 15.86 25.56 -11.58
C MET A 25 17.17 24.86 -11.95
N LEU A 26 17.13 23.54 -12.12
CA LEU A 26 18.26 22.69 -12.51
C LEU A 26 18.18 22.25 -13.98
N GLY A 27 17.31 22.87 -14.78
CA GLY A 27 17.06 22.46 -16.17
C GLY A 27 16.17 21.23 -16.26
N ARG A 28 16.29 20.51 -17.38
CA ARG A 28 15.45 19.34 -17.70
C ARG A 28 15.77 18.15 -16.78
N GLY A 29 14.74 17.44 -16.35
CA GLY A 29 14.87 16.25 -15.50
C GLY A 29 13.65 15.97 -14.65
N VAL A 30 13.74 14.94 -13.80
CA VAL A 30 12.73 14.57 -12.82
C VAL A 30 13.13 15.12 -11.45
N TYR A 31 12.30 16.00 -10.91
CA TYR A 31 12.55 16.65 -9.62
C TYR A 31 12.01 15.81 -8.47
N VAL A 32 12.89 15.51 -7.52
CA VAL A 32 12.60 14.69 -6.34
C VAL A 32 13.19 15.34 -5.08
N SER A 33 12.70 14.90 -3.94
CA SER A 33 13.03 15.45 -2.61
C SER A 33 13.31 14.31 -1.65
N ARG A 34 14.28 14.46 -0.77
CA ARG A 34 14.46 13.62 0.43
C ARG A 34 13.47 13.98 1.53
N ASN A 35 12.91 15.18 1.52
CA ASN A 35 11.89 15.58 2.47
C ASN A 35 10.47 15.26 1.95
N ILE A 36 9.74 14.39 2.65
CA ILE A 36 8.37 14.01 2.28
C ILE A 36 7.35 15.13 2.49
N GLN A 37 7.51 15.94 3.55
CA GLN A 37 6.63 17.07 3.84
C GLN A 37 6.81 18.19 2.82
N LYS A 38 8.01 18.33 2.22
CA LYS A 38 8.24 19.18 1.05
C LYS A 38 7.48 18.61 -0.15
N ALA A 39 7.72 17.33 -0.48
CA ALA A 39 7.10 16.69 -1.65
C ALA A 39 5.56 16.73 -1.60
N SER A 40 4.95 16.52 -0.43
CA SER A 40 3.49 16.50 -0.26
C SER A 40 2.80 17.84 -0.53
N ARG A 41 3.55 18.95 -0.55
CA ARG A 41 3.01 20.28 -0.89
C ARG A 41 2.82 20.48 -2.38
N TYR A 42 3.40 19.64 -3.22
CA TYR A 42 3.37 19.77 -4.67
C TYR A 42 2.41 18.76 -5.33
N PRO A 43 1.83 19.12 -6.48
CA PRO A 43 1.96 20.42 -7.16
C PRO A 43 1.01 21.47 -6.54
N LEU A 44 1.44 22.74 -6.54
CA LEU A 44 0.76 23.83 -5.82
C LEU A 44 -0.64 24.15 -6.38
N ASN A 45 -0.84 23.90 -7.68
CA ASN A 45 -2.08 24.15 -8.41
C ASN A 45 -3.09 22.99 -8.32
N VAL A 46 -2.78 21.90 -7.62
CA VAL A 46 -3.70 20.78 -7.41
C VAL A 46 -4.29 20.88 -6.02
N ALA A 47 -5.60 20.62 -5.89
CA ALA A 47 -6.29 20.56 -4.62
C ALA A 47 -5.64 19.53 -3.69
N GLU A 48 -5.54 19.87 -2.41
CA GLU A 48 -4.71 19.09 -1.49
C GLU A 48 -5.20 17.63 -1.30
N GLY A 49 -6.48 17.35 -1.50
CA GLY A 49 -7.05 15.98 -1.51
C GLY A 49 -6.62 15.14 -2.71
N ASP A 50 -6.26 15.78 -3.81
CA ASP A 50 -5.83 15.15 -5.06
C ASP A 50 -4.31 15.07 -5.20
N ARG A 51 -3.56 15.63 -4.25
CA ARG A 51 -2.10 15.47 -4.21
C ARG A 51 -1.71 14.05 -3.78
N ARG A 52 -0.66 13.54 -4.40
CA ARG A 52 -0.03 12.27 -4.12
C ARG A 52 1.48 12.47 -3.97
N VAL A 53 2.11 11.62 -3.17
CA VAL A 53 3.58 11.54 -3.10
C VAL A 53 3.99 10.15 -3.50
N LEU A 54 4.81 10.08 -4.54
CA LEU A 54 5.47 8.85 -4.93
C LEU A 54 6.72 8.68 -4.06
N VAL A 55 6.85 7.51 -3.44
CA VAL A 55 8.07 7.06 -2.76
C VAL A 55 8.91 6.33 -3.79
N LEU A 56 10.17 6.71 -3.90
CA LEU A 56 11.05 6.36 -5.01
C LEU A 56 12.33 5.70 -4.50
N GLU A 57 12.71 4.60 -5.16
CA GLU A 57 14.09 4.14 -5.20
C GLU A 57 14.78 4.89 -6.34
N VAL A 58 15.90 5.56 -6.05
CA VAL A 58 16.60 6.40 -7.04
C VAL A 58 18.06 6.01 -7.09
N ASN A 59 18.52 5.56 -8.26
CA ASN A 59 19.93 5.40 -8.54
C ASN A 59 20.52 6.76 -8.94
N VAL A 60 21.10 7.46 -7.96
CA VAL A 60 21.58 8.83 -8.13
C VAL A 60 22.80 8.96 -9.05
N GLY A 61 23.52 7.86 -9.32
CA GLY A 61 24.71 7.86 -10.16
C GLY A 61 25.74 8.93 -9.75
N ARG A 62 26.33 9.61 -10.74
CA ARG A 62 27.24 10.74 -10.51
C ARG A 62 26.45 11.99 -10.14
N VAL A 63 26.63 12.48 -8.91
CA VAL A 63 25.92 13.66 -8.39
C VAL A 63 26.74 14.93 -8.54
N LYS A 64 26.14 15.99 -9.10
CA LYS A 64 26.71 17.35 -9.11
C LYS A 64 26.03 18.23 -8.07
N ARG A 65 26.80 18.73 -7.10
CA ARG A 65 26.32 19.79 -6.19
C ARG A 65 26.19 21.12 -6.93
N ILE A 66 25.04 21.75 -6.79
CA ILE A 66 24.70 23.09 -7.30
C ILE A 66 24.28 23.93 -6.10
N ASP A 67 25.17 24.78 -5.58
CA ASP A 67 25.03 25.47 -4.29
C ASP A 67 24.90 26.99 -4.41
N ARG A 68 24.71 27.51 -5.63
CA ARG A 68 24.46 28.94 -5.88
C ARG A 68 23.70 29.17 -7.17
N GLN A 69 22.96 30.27 -7.21
CA GLN A 69 22.35 30.76 -8.44
C GLN A 69 23.43 31.09 -9.47
N ARG A 70 23.14 30.81 -10.75
CA ARG A 70 24.07 30.96 -11.88
C ARG A 70 25.34 30.10 -11.75
N HIS A 71 25.26 28.96 -11.07
CA HIS A 71 26.34 27.98 -11.11
C HIS A 71 26.59 27.56 -12.59
N PRO A 72 27.85 27.45 -13.07
CA PRO A 72 28.14 27.20 -14.49
C PRO A 72 27.45 25.96 -15.08
N LEU A 73 27.27 24.93 -14.26
CA LEU A 73 26.57 23.69 -14.61
C LEU A 73 25.10 23.63 -14.17
N GLN A 74 24.49 24.73 -13.71
CA GLN A 74 23.16 24.71 -13.09
C GLN A 74 22.10 24.03 -13.97
N LYS A 75 22.11 24.29 -15.29
CA LYS A 75 21.18 23.65 -16.25
C LYS A 75 21.84 22.65 -17.20
N THR A 76 23.17 22.50 -17.16
CA THR A 76 23.97 21.74 -18.14
C THR A 76 24.81 20.62 -17.53
N TRP A 77 24.61 20.32 -16.24
CA TRP A 77 25.30 19.24 -15.52
C TRP A 77 25.21 17.87 -16.20
N HIS A 78 24.08 17.54 -16.81
CA HIS A 78 23.88 16.29 -17.55
C HIS A 78 24.85 16.15 -18.75
N ALA A 79 25.08 17.24 -19.50
CA ALA A 79 26.05 17.28 -20.60
C ALA A 79 27.50 17.13 -20.11
N ALA A 80 27.76 17.46 -18.84
CA ALA A 80 29.06 17.23 -18.20
C ALA A 80 29.22 15.81 -17.60
N GLY A 81 28.30 14.89 -17.91
CA GLY A 81 28.38 13.48 -17.51
C GLY A 81 27.90 13.18 -16.09
N TYR A 82 27.06 14.04 -15.51
CA TYR A 82 26.41 13.79 -14.22
C TYR A 82 24.98 13.26 -14.42
N ASP A 83 24.57 12.36 -13.54
CA ASP A 83 23.25 11.71 -13.60
C ASP A 83 22.20 12.44 -12.75
N THR A 84 22.64 13.12 -11.69
CA THR A 84 21.79 13.88 -10.78
C THR A 84 22.43 15.23 -10.45
N ALA A 85 21.67 16.32 -10.51
CA ALA A 85 22.03 17.58 -9.85
C ALA A 85 21.37 17.67 -8.49
N TRP A 86 22.14 18.09 -7.48
CA TRP A 86 21.67 18.24 -6.11
C TRP A 86 21.90 19.66 -5.60
N VAL A 87 20.85 20.26 -5.05
CA VAL A 87 20.89 21.52 -4.33
C VAL A 87 20.84 21.25 -2.83
N PRO A 88 21.89 21.60 -2.06
CA PRO A 88 21.89 21.43 -0.62
C PRO A 88 20.91 22.39 0.07
N PRO A 89 20.45 22.08 1.29
CA PRO A 89 19.69 23.04 2.08
C PRO A 89 20.58 24.26 2.41
N ASN A 90 19.96 25.38 2.78
CA ASN A 90 20.64 26.59 3.26
C ASN A 90 21.58 27.29 2.26
N CYS A 91 21.38 27.09 0.95
CA CYS A 91 22.13 27.80 -0.10
C CYS A 91 21.31 28.88 -0.85
N ASN A 92 20.12 29.23 -0.36
CA ASN A 92 19.20 30.24 -0.93
C ASN A 92 18.72 29.96 -2.36
N MET A 93 18.91 28.75 -2.89
CA MET A 93 18.43 28.38 -4.22
C MET A 93 16.96 27.91 -4.23
N VAL A 94 16.54 27.16 -3.22
CA VAL A 94 15.16 26.63 -3.10
C VAL A 94 14.41 27.41 -2.01
N ARG A 95 13.12 27.65 -2.24
CA ARG A 95 12.23 28.31 -1.27
C ARG A 95 12.31 27.63 0.11
N ARG A 96 12.38 28.45 1.18
CA ARG A 96 12.58 28.01 2.57
C ARG A 96 13.89 27.23 2.79
N ASN A 97 14.92 27.48 1.97
CA ASN A 97 16.25 26.91 2.12
C ASN A 97 16.28 25.37 2.15
N GLN A 98 15.40 24.75 1.35
CA GLN A 98 15.27 23.30 1.30
C GLN A 98 16.19 22.67 0.25
N GLU A 99 16.38 21.36 0.34
CA GLU A 99 17.14 20.61 -0.67
C GLU A 99 16.28 20.25 -1.87
N GLU A 100 16.91 19.97 -3.02
CA GLU A 100 16.24 19.45 -4.22
C GLU A 100 17.19 18.62 -5.06
N ASP A 101 16.70 17.49 -5.56
CA ASP A 101 17.43 16.62 -6.49
C ASP A 101 16.72 16.65 -7.87
N CYS A 102 17.48 16.76 -8.95
CA CYS A 102 17.01 16.64 -10.32
C CYS A 102 17.77 15.52 -11.02
N VAL A 103 17.05 14.46 -11.38
CA VAL A 103 17.60 13.26 -12.03
C VAL A 103 17.37 13.35 -13.53
N TRP A 104 18.42 13.11 -14.33
CA TRP A 104 18.37 13.30 -15.78
C TRP A 104 17.55 12.21 -16.48
N ASP A 105 17.89 10.96 -16.21
CA ASP A 105 17.29 9.78 -16.83
C ASP A 105 16.23 9.14 -15.93
N PRO A 106 14.94 9.16 -16.33
CA PRO A 106 13.85 8.49 -15.64
C PRO A 106 14.08 7.01 -15.32
N SER A 107 14.86 6.28 -16.14
CA SER A 107 15.10 4.85 -15.95
C SER A 107 15.77 4.54 -14.60
N ARG A 108 16.41 5.54 -14.00
CA ARG A 108 17.07 5.48 -12.68
C ARG A 108 16.10 5.61 -11.51
N ILE A 109 14.81 5.82 -11.78
CA ILE A 109 13.78 6.09 -10.78
C ILE A 109 12.75 4.97 -10.82
N LYS A 110 12.68 4.19 -9.74
CA LYS A 110 11.65 3.19 -9.54
C LYS A 110 10.63 3.69 -8.52
N VAL A 111 9.36 3.70 -8.89
CA VAL A 111 8.27 3.98 -7.95
C VAL A 111 8.08 2.77 -7.04
N ILE A 112 8.32 2.95 -5.74
CA ILE A 112 8.09 1.93 -4.71
C ILE A 112 6.62 1.99 -4.25
N LYS A 113 6.09 3.20 -4.04
CA LYS A 113 4.77 3.40 -3.42
C LYS A 113 4.16 4.74 -3.83
N CYS A 114 2.82 4.83 -3.81
CA CYS A 114 2.10 6.10 -3.89
C CYS A 114 1.36 6.36 -2.55
N LYS A 115 1.54 7.53 -1.95
CA LYS A 115 0.88 7.98 -0.73
C LYS A 115 -0.15 9.08 -1.08
N GLY A 116 -1.30 9.08 -0.41
CA GLY A 116 -2.32 10.15 -0.50
C GLY A 116 -2.48 10.90 0.82
N ARG A 117 -3.22 12.02 0.83
CA ARG A 117 -3.33 12.89 2.01
C ARG A 117 -4.01 12.26 3.23
N ARG A 118 -4.83 11.23 3.06
CA ARG A 118 -5.30 10.40 4.20
C ARG A 118 -4.17 9.60 4.90
N MET A 119 -2.91 9.74 4.48
CA MET A 119 -1.72 9.17 5.12
C MET A 119 -0.63 10.20 5.47
N TYR A 120 -0.85 11.53 5.34
CA TYR A 120 0.20 12.53 5.66
C TYR A 120 0.19 13.06 7.11
N TRP A 121 -0.61 12.44 7.97
CA TRP A 121 -0.49 12.55 9.42
C TRP A 121 -0.56 11.14 9.97
N ALA A 122 0.61 10.52 10.16
CA ALA A 122 0.88 9.34 11.00
C ALA A 122 2.21 8.65 10.60
N GLU A 123 3.26 9.40 10.25
CA GLU A 123 4.60 8.79 10.19
C GLU A 123 5.40 9.01 11.49
N ASP A 124 4.88 9.82 12.43
CA ASP A 124 5.30 9.83 13.85
C ASP A 124 4.30 9.09 14.79
N ASP A 125 3.15 8.63 14.30
CA ASP A 125 2.19 7.80 15.05
C ASP A 125 2.34 6.31 14.74
N MET A 126 3.56 5.78 14.87
CA MET A 126 3.76 4.34 15.10
C MET A 126 3.24 3.90 16.50
N MET A 127 2.28 4.63 17.07
CA MET A 127 1.56 4.37 18.33
C MET A 127 0.06 4.74 18.23
N GLY A 128 -0.52 4.82 17.03
CA GLY A 128 -1.98 4.90 16.83
C GLY A 128 -2.63 3.51 16.63
N PRO A 129 -3.92 3.31 16.96
CA PRO A 129 -4.57 2.01 16.83
C PRO A 129 -4.56 1.57 15.36
N ARG A 130 -4.05 0.36 15.11
CA ARG A 130 -4.13 -0.29 13.78
C ARG A 130 -5.59 -0.30 13.33
N PRO A 131 -5.88 -0.17 12.02
CA PRO A 131 -7.25 -0.38 11.51
C PRO A 131 -7.79 -1.70 12.07
N PRO A 132 -9.03 -1.73 12.57
CA PRO A 132 -9.57 -2.95 13.16
C PRO A 132 -9.42 -4.11 12.18
N CYS A 133 -8.98 -5.26 12.69
CA CYS A 133 -9.20 -6.53 12.01
C CYS A 133 -10.71 -6.74 12.09
N LEU A 134 -11.44 -6.18 11.14
CA LEU A 134 -12.89 -6.34 11.07
C LEU A 134 -13.17 -7.84 11.03
N GLU A 135 -14.06 -8.30 11.92
CA GLU A 135 -14.36 -9.71 12.03
C GLU A 135 -14.92 -10.22 10.69
N SER A 136 -14.45 -11.38 10.24
CA SER A 136 -14.71 -11.92 8.88
C SER A 136 -16.20 -12.00 8.56
N TYR A 137 -17.06 -12.12 9.57
CA TYR A 137 -18.50 -12.23 9.43
C TYR A 137 -19.26 -10.90 9.30
N SER A 138 -18.60 -9.76 9.50
CA SER A 138 -19.25 -8.46 9.40
C SER A 138 -19.11 -7.84 8.00
N GLU A 139 -20.13 -7.08 7.59
CA GLU A 139 -20.18 -6.40 6.30
C GLU A 139 -19.15 -5.26 6.26
N PRO A 140 -18.25 -5.23 5.25
CA PRO A 140 -17.28 -4.17 5.13
C PRO A 140 -17.96 -2.85 4.73
N ALA A 141 -17.73 -1.81 5.52
CA ALA A 141 -18.27 -0.49 5.29
C ALA A 141 -17.57 0.20 4.11
N ASN A 142 -18.35 0.88 3.28
CA ASN A 142 -17.84 1.64 2.14
C ASN A 142 -16.74 2.63 2.55
N ASN A 143 -15.72 2.76 1.71
CA ASN A 143 -14.56 3.65 1.84
C ASN A 143 -13.73 3.44 3.11
N SER A 144 -13.83 2.25 3.70
CA SER A 144 -13.04 1.82 4.84
C SER A 144 -11.74 1.13 4.41
N THR A 145 -10.83 1.01 5.38
CA THR A 145 -9.57 0.31 5.20
C THR A 145 -9.46 -0.80 6.24
N TYR A 146 -9.13 -2.01 5.80
CA TYR A 146 -9.05 -3.18 6.66
C TYR A 146 -7.70 -3.88 6.56
N VAL A 147 -7.34 -4.59 7.63
CA VAL A 147 -6.28 -5.61 7.55
C VAL A 147 -6.88 -6.87 6.93
N MET A 148 -6.25 -7.35 5.86
CA MET A 148 -6.66 -8.55 5.13
C MET A 148 -5.44 -9.41 4.81
N TYR A 149 -5.68 -10.60 4.28
CA TYR A 149 -4.69 -11.63 4.06
C TYR A 149 -4.83 -12.22 2.67
N HIS A 150 -3.69 -12.52 2.05
CA HIS A 150 -3.63 -13.22 0.77
C HIS A 150 -2.64 -14.38 0.86
N GLY A 151 -3.15 -15.59 0.65
CA GLY A 151 -2.35 -16.80 0.56
C GLY A 151 -1.78 -16.97 -0.84
N THR A 152 -0.48 -17.20 -0.93
CA THR A 152 0.23 -17.32 -2.20
C THR A 152 1.46 -18.22 -2.07
N SER A 153 2.14 -18.54 -3.17
CA SER A 153 3.41 -19.29 -3.12
C SER A 153 4.55 -18.41 -2.60
N LYS A 154 5.68 -19.00 -2.23
CA LYS A 154 6.86 -18.23 -1.80
C LYS A 154 7.38 -17.34 -2.93
N GLU A 155 7.39 -17.87 -4.14
CA GLU A 155 7.88 -17.20 -5.35
C GLU A 155 6.97 -16.01 -5.70
N ASP A 156 5.66 -16.22 -5.67
CA ASP A 156 4.66 -15.18 -5.93
C ASP A 156 4.66 -14.12 -4.83
N ALA A 157 4.84 -14.50 -3.56
CA ALA A 157 4.96 -13.54 -2.46
C ALA A 157 6.12 -12.56 -2.69
N GLU A 158 7.28 -13.05 -3.13
CA GLU A 158 8.43 -12.21 -3.44
C GLU A 158 8.20 -11.37 -4.71
N SER A 159 7.55 -11.93 -5.73
CA SER A 159 7.14 -11.17 -6.92
C SER A 159 6.17 -10.03 -6.57
N ILE A 160 5.15 -10.31 -5.77
CA ILE A 160 4.14 -9.34 -5.33
C ILE A 160 4.78 -8.23 -4.49
N LYS A 161 5.73 -8.56 -3.61
CA LYS A 161 6.48 -7.54 -2.85
C LYS A 161 7.29 -6.61 -3.77
N ARG A 162 7.88 -7.15 -4.84
CA ARG A 162 8.77 -6.41 -5.74
C ARG A 162 8.00 -5.58 -6.77
N ASN A 163 6.89 -6.13 -7.27
CA ASN A 163 6.20 -5.65 -8.47
C ASN A 163 4.75 -5.22 -8.19
N GLY A 164 4.20 -5.55 -7.02
CA GLY A 164 2.78 -5.38 -6.70
C GLY A 164 1.94 -6.57 -7.17
N PHE A 165 0.65 -6.52 -6.85
CA PHE A 165 -0.31 -7.53 -7.29
C PHE A 165 -0.63 -7.36 -8.78
N THR A 166 -0.72 -8.50 -9.48
CA THR A 166 -1.37 -8.60 -10.78
C THR A 166 -2.76 -9.19 -10.55
N PRO A 167 -3.85 -8.56 -11.02
CA PRO A 167 -5.20 -9.12 -10.90
C PRO A 167 -5.30 -10.49 -11.59
N SER A 168 -6.09 -11.40 -11.03
CA SER A 168 -6.54 -12.58 -11.77
C SER A 168 -7.43 -12.14 -12.93
N GLU A 169 -7.37 -12.87 -14.05
CA GLU A 169 -8.20 -12.61 -15.24
C GLU A 169 -9.65 -13.11 -15.05
N ASP A 170 -9.86 -14.09 -14.18
CA ASP A 170 -11.18 -14.61 -13.83
C ASP A 170 -11.21 -15.17 -12.40
N GLY A 171 -12.41 -15.56 -11.96
CA GLY A 171 -12.67 -16.25 -10.70
C GLY A 171 -14.16 -16.24 -10.39
N MET A 172 -14.53 -16.66 -9.18
CA MET A 172 -15.94 -16.68 -8.76
C MET A 172 -16.58 -15.29 -8.84
N LEU A 173 -15.82 -14.24 -8.54
CA LEU A 173 -16.24 -12.84 -8.60
C LEU A 173 -15.73 -12.11 -9.86
N GLY A 174 -15.21 -12.85 -10.84
CA GLY A 174 -14.55 -12.30 -12.02
C GLY A 174 -13.12 -11.81 -11.72
N PRO A 175 -12.58 -10.92 -12.59
CA PRO A 175 -11.21 -10.44 -12.47
C PRO A 175 -10.99 -9.54 -11.24
N GLY A 176 -9.80 -9.68 -10.63
CA GLY A 176 -9.41 -8.90 -9.45
C GLY A 176 -8.39 -9.62 -8.56
N VAL A 177 -8.08 -9.00 -7.43
CA VAL A 177 -7.22 -9.56 -6.38
C VAL A 177 -8.09 -10.10 -5.25
N TYR A 178 -7.99 -11.40 -5.01
CA TYR A 178 -8.77 -12.09 -3.98
C TYR A 178 -8.06 -12.02 -2.64
N VAL A 179 -8.77 -11.55 -1.63
CA VAL A 179 -8.25 -11.39 -0.26
C VAL A 179 -9.29 -11.85 0.75
N SER A 180 -8.84 -12.12 1.96
CA SER A 180 -9.66 -12.61 3.06
C SER A 180 -9.33 -11.86 4.33
N ARG A 181 -10.31 -11.50 5.13
CA ARG A 181 -10.16 -11.05 6.52
C ARG A 181 -9.79 -12.19 7.46
N ASP A 182 -10.01 -13.44 7.04
CA ASP A 182 -9.60 -14.64 7.75
C ASP A 182 -8.19 -15.10 7.30
N ILE A 183 -7.23 -15.04 8.23
CA ILE A 183 -5.84 -15.47 8.01
C ILE A 183 -5.72 -16.99 7.86
N GLN A 184 -6.52 -17.75 8.60
CA GLN A 184 -6.54 -19.21 8.51
C GLN A 184 -7.02 -19.61 7.12
N LYS A 185 -8.13 -19.01 6.62
CA LYS A 185 -8.59 -19.20 5.24
C LYS A 185 -7.47 -18.92 4.25
N ALA A 186 -6.85 -17.74 4.33
CA ALA A 186 -5.77 -17.35 3.41
C ALA A 186 -4.61 -18.35 3.44
N SER A 187 -4.21 -18.85 4.61
CA SER A 187 -3.07 -19.79 4.74
C SER A 187 -3.24 -21.14 4.04
N HIS A 188 -4.46 -21.51 3.65
CA HIS A 188 -4.73 -22.75 2.90
C HIS A 188 -4.51 -22.60 1.39
N TYR A 189 -4.24 -21.37 0.91
CA TYR A 189 -4.03 -21.09 -0.49
C TYR A 189 -2.55 -20.79 -0.82
N PRO A 190 -2.11 -21.17 -2.02
CA PRO A 190 -2.84 -21.94 -3.03
C PRO A 190 -2.82 -23.44 -2.67
N ARG A 191 -3.95 -24.14 -2.90
CA ARG A 191 -4.16 -25.53 -2.43
C ARG A 191 -3.21 -26.53 -3.08
N ASN A 192 -2.77 -26.27 -4.30
CA ASN A 192 -1.85 -27.09 -5.08
C ASN A 192 -0.36 -26.90 -4.72
N VAL A 193 -0.03 -25.97 -3.83
CA VAL A 193 1.34 -25.77 -3.34
C VAL A 193 1.51 -26.48 -2.00
N ALA A 194 2.63 -27.15 -1.80
CA ALA A 194 2.97 -27.81 -0.54
C ALA A 194 3.02 -26.79 0.61
N GLU A 195 2.55 -27.19 1.79
CA GLU A 195 2.33 -26.27 2.92
C GLU A 195 3.57 -25.42 3.29
N GLY A 196 4.77 -26.01 3.31
CA GLY A 196 6.02 -25.30 3.62
C GLY A 196 6.40 -24.20 2.61
N HIS A 197 5.83 -24.24 1.41
CA HIS A 197 6.03 -23.27 0.33
C HIS A 197 4.91 -22.23 0.24
N ARG A 198 3.85 -22.33 1.05
CA ARG A 198 2.82 -21.30 1.12
C ARG A 198 3.30 -20.12 1.96
N ARG A 199 2.88 -18.90 1.58
CA ARG A 199 3.13 -17.66 2.31
C ARG A 199 1.82 -16.89 2.44
N VAL A 200 1.64 -16.21 3.57
CA VAL A 200 0.51 -15.31 3.77
C VAL A 200 1.04 -13.87 3.80
N LEU A 201 0.56 -13.07 2.86
CA LEU A 201 0.78 -11.64 2.84
C LEU A 201 -0.24 -10.95 3.74
N VAL A 202 0.22 -10.06 4.62
CA VAL A 202 -0.65 -9.17 5.40
C VAL A 202 -0.80 -7.86 4.65
N LEU A 203 -2.04 -7.46 4.47
CA LEU A 203 -2.44 -6.39 3.58
C LEU A 203 -3.20 -5.32 4.36
N ILE A 204 -2.99 -4.06 3.98
CA ILE A 204 -3.92 -2.96 4.27
C ILE A 204 -4.68 -2.69 2.98
N VAL A 205 -6.00 -2.94 2.99
CA VAL A 205 -6.86 -2.89 1.80
C VAL A 205 -7.90 -1.78 1.97
N ASN A 206 -7.91 -0.82 1.05
CA ASN A 206 -8.98 0.17 0.94
C ASN A 206 -10.10 -0.36 0.03
N VAL A 207 -11.20 -0.79 0.64
CA VAL A 207 -12.28 -1.49 -0.08
C VAL A 207 -13.14 -0.57 -0.95
N GLY A 208 -13.01 0.76 -0.81
CA GLY A 208 -13.79 1.71 -1.62
C GLY A 208 -15.30 1.42 -1.58
N LYS A 209 -15.98 1.50 -2.72
CA LYS A 209 -17.40 1.12 -2.81
C LYS A 209 -17.54 -0.41 -2.89
N VAL A 210 -18.14 -1.02 -1.87
CA VAL A 210 -18.33 -2.47 -1.76
C VAL A 210 -19.65 -2.88 -2.39
N LYS A 211 -19.64 -4.00 -3.13
CA LYS A 211 -20.85 -4.71 -3.57
C LYS A 211 -20.93 -6.07 -2.89
N LYS A 212 -21.99 -6.29 -2.10
CA LYS A 212 -22.35 -7.62 -1.61
C LYS A 212 -22.80 -8.52 -2.76
N ILE A 213 -22.26 -9.73 -2.83
CA ILE A 213 -22.58 -10.81 -3.78
C ILE A 213 -22.88 -12.06 -2.94
N ASP A 214 -24.15 -12.37 -2.72
CA ASP A 214 -24.60 -13.31 -1.67
C ASP A 214 -25.30 -14.58 -2.18
N HIS A 215 -25.25 -14.84 -3.48
CA HIS A 215 -25.77 -16.06 -4.08
C HIS A 215 -25.15 -16.31 -5.45
N GLN A 216 -25.12 -17.59 -5.86
CA GLN A 216 -24.57 -17.97 -7.15
C GLN A 216 -25.48 -17.46 -8.28
N GLY A 217 -24.87 -16.96 -9.35
CA GLY A 217 -25.59 -16.35 -10.46
C GLY A 217 -26.05 -14.92 -10.17
N HIS A 218 -25.57 -14.27 -9.12
CA HIS A 218 -25.91 -12.88 -8.82
C HIS A 218 -25.63 -11.99 -10.05
N PRO A 219 -26.53 -11.06 -10.45
CA PRO A 219 -26.43 -10.33 -11.72
C PRO A 219 -25.11 -9.54 -11.91
N LEU A 220 -24.52 -9.10 -10.80
CA LEU A 220 -23.23 -8.40 -10.77
C LEU A 220 -22.04 -9.27 -10.36
N GLN A 221 -22.19 -10.59 -10.24
CA GLN A 221 -21.17 -11.49 -9.68
C GLN A 221 -19.79 -11.29 -10.33
N LYS A 222 -19.72 -11.16 -11.65
CA LYS A 222 -18.46 -10.93 -12.39
C LYS A 222 -18.31 -9.51 -12.98
N THR A 223 -19.33 -8.66 -12.86
CA THR A 223 -19.41 -7.36 -13.58
C THR A 223 -19.58 -6.15 -12.67
N TRP A 224 -19.50 -6.34 -11.36
CA TRP A 224 -19.61 -5.29 -10.34
C TRP A 224 -18.65 -4.11 -10.57
N HIS A 225 -17.43 -4.37 -11.02
CA HIS A 225 -16.43 -3.32 -11.27
C HIS A 225 -16.86 -2.36 -12.40
N ALA A 226 -17.49 -2.89 -13.46
CA ALA A 226 -18.05 -2.09 -14.55
C ALA A 226 -19.24 -1.21 -14.11
N LYS A 227 -19.83 -1.48 -12.94
CA LYS A 227 -20.89 -0.68 -12.30
C LYS A 227 -20.34 0.30 -11.26
N GLY A 228 -19.02 0.53 -11.23
CA GLY A 228 -18.38 1.53 -10.37
C GLY A 228 -18.18 1.08 -8.92
N TYR A 229 -18.19 -0.24 -8.67
CA TYR A 229 -17.78 -0.80 -7.38
C TYR A 229 -16.28 -1.12 -7.39
N ASP A 230 -15.64 -0.96 -6.25
CA ASP A 230 -14.20 -1.14 -6.07
C ASP A 230 -13.84 -2.52 -5.51
N THR A 231 -14.76 -3.11 -4.74
CA THR A 231 -14.64 -4.44 -4.14
C THR A 231 -15.99 -5.17 -4.25
N ALA A 232 -15.97 -6.44 -4.68
CA ALA A 232 -17.06 -7.37 -4.43
C ALA A 232 -16.78 -8.17 -3.16
N TRP A 233 -17.81 -8.38 -2.33
CA TRP A 233 -17.72 -9.10 -1.07
C TRP A 233 -18.76 -10.21 -1.00
N VAL A 234 -18.29 -11.42 -0.69
CA VAL A 234 -19.12 -12.58 -0.39
C VAL A 234 -19.26 -12.71 1.13
N PRO A 235 -20.49 -12.64 1.68
CA PRO A 235 -20.71 -12.86 3.10
C PRO A 235 -20.48 -14.34 3.49
N PRO A 236 -20.14 -14.62 4.75
CA PRO A 236 -20.08 -16.01 5.21
C PRO A 236 -21.45 -16.70 5.07
N ASN A 237 -21.43 -18.03 4.96
CA ASN A 237 -22.60 -18.90 5.01
C ASN A 237 -23.72 -18.59 3.99
N CYS A 238 -23.39 -17.92 2.87
CA CYS A 238 -24.37 -17.62 1.82
C CYS A 238 -24.40 -18.65 0.66
N GLY A 239 -23.66 -19.76 0.80
CA GLY A 239 -23.64 -20.82 -0.21
C GLY A 239 -22.78 -20.54 -1.45
N MET A 240 -22.08 -19.40 -1.51
CA MET A 240 -21.19 -19.06 -2.62
C MET A 240 -19.91 -19.90 -2.66
N VAL A 241 -19.32 -20.20 -1.49
CA VAL A 241 -18.09 -21.00 -1.38
C VAL A 241 -18.30 -22.21 -0.47
N PRO A 242 -17.72 -23.38 -0.79
CA PRO A 242 -17.90 -24.61 0.01
C PRO A 242 -17.48 -24.47 1.48
N SER A 243 -16.51 -23.61 1.78
CA SER A 243 -16.05 -23.39 3.16
C SER A 243 -17.01 -22.55 3.99
N GLY A 244 -18.01 -21.90 3.38
CA GLY A 244 -18.89 -20.94 4.06
C GLY A 244 -18.18 -19.67 4.55
N LEU A 245 -16.90 -19.45 4.19
CA LEU A 245 -16.11 -18.31 4.65
C LEU A 245 -16.20 -17.15 3.66
N GLU A 246 -16.14 -15.93 4.20
CA GLU A 246 -16.20 -14.69 3.41
C GLU A 246 -15.08 -14.59 2.36
N GLU A 247 -15.30 -13.81 1.31
CA GLU A 247 -14.26 -13.49 0.32
C GLU A 247 -14.42 -12.09 -0.24
N ASP A 248 -13.33 -11.33 -0.32
CA ASP A 248 -13.30 -10.05 -1.03
C ASP A 248 -12.53 -10.21 -2.35
N CYS A 249 -13.05 -9.60 -3.42
CA CYS A 249 -12.34 -9.41 -4.69
C CYS A 249 -12.20 -7.92 -4.96
N VAL A 250 -10.96 -7.43 -4.96
CA VAL A 250 -10.62 -6.02 -5.16
C VAL A 250 -10.21 -5.78 -6.60
N TRP A 251 -10.84 -4.80 -7.26
CA TRP A 251 -10.65 -4.58 -8.70
C TRP A 251 -9.27 -4.00 -9.01
N ASP A 252 -8.89 -2.95 -8.29
CA ASP A 252 -7.66 -2.21 -8.51
C ASP A 252 -6.59 -2.57 -7.46
N PRO A 253 -5.49 -3.26 -7.85
CA PRO A 253 -4.35 -3.57 -6.98
C PRO A 253 -3.78 -2.37 -6.23
N CYS A 254 -3.93 -1.15 -6.76
CA CYS A 254 -3.45 0.07 -6.13
C CYS A 254 -4.10 0.37 -4.78
N ARG A 255 -5.21 -0.31 -4.48
CA ARG A 255 -5.95 -0.23 -3.21
C ARG A 255 -5.36 -1.14 -2.12
N ILE A 256 -4.40 -1.98 -2.47
CA ILE A 256 -3.80 -3.00 -1.61
C ILE A 256 -2.36 -2.60 -1.30
N LYS A 257 -2.03 -2.55 0.00
CA LYS A 257 -0.67 -2.33 0.48
C LYS A 257 -0.20 -3.55 1.26
N VAL A 258 0.86 -4.21 0.79
CA VAL A 258 1.56 -5.24 1.57
C VAL A 258 2.26 -4.57 2.75
N THR A 259 2.01 -5.04 3.98
CA THR A 259 2.66 -4.52 5.20
C THR A 259 3.72 -5.46 5.76
N SER A 260 3.51 -6.77 5.63
CA SER A 260 4.46 -7.81 6.04
C SER A 260 4.10 -9.13 5.37
N SER A 261 5.03 -10.09 5.40
CA SER A 261 4.78 -11.49 5.06
C SER A 261 5.07 -12.35 6.28
N HIS A 262 4.14 -13.22 6.66
CA HIS A 262 4.39 -14.20 7.71
C HIS A 262 4.56 -15.59 7.07
N SER A 263 5.53 -16.36 7.57
CA SER A 263 5.44 -17.82 7.55
C SER A 263 4.35 -18.26 8.54
N LYS A 264 3.87 -19.51 8.44
CA LYS A 264 3.08 -20.09 9.54
C LYS A 264 3.80 -19.92 10.89
N PRO A 265 3.06 -19.88 12.01
CA PRO A 265 3.67 -20.00 13.33
C PRO A 265 4.64 -21.19 13.35
N VAL A 266 5.88 -20.94 13.74
CA VAL A 266 6.96 -21.91 13.84
C VAL A 266 7.11 -22.25 15.31
N ASN A 267 7.29 -23.54 15.62
CA ASN A 267 7.52 -23.99 16.99
C ASN A 267 8.64 -23.16 17.65
N ASN A 268 8.44 -22.80 18.93
CA ASN A 268 9.37 -22.00 19.74
C ASN A 268 9.62 -20.55 19.27
N SER A 269 8.73 -19.98 18.45
CA SER A 269 8.81 -18.56 18.07
C SER A 269 7.82 -17.71 18.88
N SER A 270 8.26 -16.52 19.29
CA SER A 270 7.41 -15.54 19.98
C SER A 270 6.64 -14.68 18.98
N TYR A 271 5.32 -14.66 19.10
CA TYR A 271 4.43 -13.89 18.23
C TYR A 271 3.77 -12.75 19.00
N ARG A 272 3.65 -11.58 18.37
CA ARG A 272 2.81 -10.50 18.87
C ARG A 272 1.40 -10.67 18.31
N MET A 273 0.51 -11.21 19.13
CA MET A 273 -0.91 -11.43 18.81
C MET A 273 -1.75 -10.24 19.28
N TYR A 274 -2.92 -10.04 18.67
CA TYR A 274 -3.86 -8.98 19.03
C TYR A 274 -5.22 -9.61 19.33
N HIS A 275 -5.84 -9.21 20.44
CA HIS A 275 -7.14 -9.70 20.91
C HIS A 275 -8.10 -8.50 20.99
N GLY A 276 -9.25 -8.59 20.33
CA GLY A 276 -10.30 -7.58 20.40
C GLY A 276 -11.11 -7.76 21.68
N THR A 277 -11.24 -6.72 22.50
CA THR A 277 -11.95 -6.78 23.78
C THR A 277 -12.47 -5.40 24.20
N THR A 278 -13.28 -5.32 25.25
CA THR A 278 -13.79 -4.06 25.81
C THR A 278 -12.67 -3.29 26.52
N LYS A 279 -12.88 -1.98 26.76
CA LYS A 279 -11.86 -1.15 27.43
C LYS A 279 -11.60 -1.65 28.86
N GLU A 280 -12.66 -2.02 29.56
CA GLU A 280 -12.65 -2.54 30.92
C GLU A 280 -11.87 -3.86 31.00
N ALA A 281 -12.13 -4.77 30.05
CA ALA A 281 -11.41 -6.04 29.96
C ALA A 281 -9.94 -5.83 29.57
N ALA A 282 -9.63 -4.89 28.67
CA ALA A 282 -8.25 -4.54 28.34
C ALA A 282 -7.48 -3.99 29.57
N GLU A 283 -8.13 -3.21 30.43
CA GLU A 283 -7.55 -2.71 31.68
C GLU A 283 -7.38 -3.82 32.74
N SER A 284 -8.26 -4.82 32.75
CA SER A 284 -8.12 -6.02 33.58
C SER A 284 -6.94 -6.89 33.11
N ILE A 285 -6.86 -7.19 31.81
CA ILE A 285 -5.78 -7.99 31.20
C ILE A 285 -4.42 -7.33 31.41
N LYS A 286 -4.33 -5.99 31.34
CA LYS A 286 -3.09 -5.26 31.63
C LYS A 286 -2.61 -5.44 33.06
N ARG A 287 -3.53 -5.60 34.02
CA ARG A 287 -3.21 -5.76 35.45
C ARG A 287 -2.94 -7.21 35.82
N ASN A 288 -3.74 -8.13 35.28
CA ASN A 288 -3.83 -9.51 35.76
C ASN A 288 -3.29 -10.55 34.77
N GLY A 289 -2.93 -10.14 33.55
CA GLY A 289 -2.58 -11.05 32.46
C GLY A 289 -3.81 -11.64 31.76
N PHE A 290 -3.56 -12.50 30.77
CA PHE A 290 -4.63 -13.26 30.11
C PHE A 290 -4.98 -14.49 30.96
N SER A 291 -6.27 -14.74 31.16
CA SER A 291 -6.78 -16.02 31.64
C SER A 291 -7.10 -16.94 30.46
N PRO A 292 -6.79 -18.24 30.53
CA PRO A 292 -7.24 -19.20 29.53
C PRO A 292 -8.76 -19.22 29.43
N SER A 293 -9.31 -19.24 28.21
CA SER A 293 -10.75 -19.46 28.01
C SER A 293 -11.10 -20.91 28.36
N GLU A 294 -12.19 -21.13 29.09
CA GLU A 294 -12.68 -22.48 29.43
C GLU A 294 -13.09 -23.28 28.19
N ASP A 295 -13.52 -22.60 27.12
CA ASP A 295 -13.99 -23.22 25.88
C ASP A 295 -12.90 -23.37 24.79
N GLY A 296 -11.68 -22.89 25.07
CA GLY A 296 -10.56 -22.93 24.10
C GLY A 296 -10.75 -22.05 22.86
N MET A 297 -11.75 -21.17 22.83
CA MET A 297 -12.06 -20.27 21.71
C MET A 297 -11.79 -18.81 22.08
N LEU A 298 -11.74 -17.93 21.08
CA LEU A 298 -11.76 -16.48 21.28
C LEU A 298 -13.20 -16.06 21.63
N GLY A 299 -13.64 -16.37 22.85
CA GLY A 299 -14.97 -16.00 23.36
C GLY A 299 -14.99 -14.63 24.05
N PRO A 300 -16.18 -14.03 24.27
CA PRO A 300 -16.34 -12.84 25.09
C PRO A 300 -16.17 -13.23 26.57
N GLY A 301 -14.92 -13.43 26.99
CA GLY A 301 -14.57 -13.69 28.38
C GLY A 301 -14.65 -12.41 29.21
N VAL A 302 -15.47 -12.48 30.26
CA VAL A 302 -15.71 -11.47 31.32
C VAL A 302 -14.44 -10.87 31.90
#